data_AF-A0A3D5V8G5-F1
#
_entry.id   AF-A0A3D5V8G5-F1
#
_cell.length_a   1.000
_cell.length_b   1.000
_cell.length_c   1.000
_cell.angle_alpha   90.00
_cell.angle_beta   90.00
_cell.angle_gamma   90.00
#
_symmetry.space_group_name_H-M   'P 1'
#
loop_
_entity.id
_entity.type
_entity.pdbx_description
1 polymer ?
#
loop_
_entity_poly.entity_id
_entity_poly.type
_entity_poly.pdbx_seq_one_letter_code
_entity_poly.pdbx_strand_id
1 'polypeptide(L)'
;MQTKTDITVFSSDKIKKKAAADLKSQFLKNDLEITDSVSYSPIINSYDYLIGSWVPRSGNNPPFQTTDIWVEEMKTSASYLARNKIWKYNSSWDLTKGRANPLSNLGVYKNIFWYSMAVQDQEPKQNQEYYQSFPIKIIAKYPQCHSLSLGNWWGGKTAKEIYKMCTENAAKALFLPPTFGKLTNNAPHLLATRQLYSDPFVNLTKIEQNDIKLLVYNGKPIFGDVNLLKSYQIRKANYYFFSVDNQEKCVYDHPEKTTDKIDEILGYQKDFPYLTYHA
;
A
#
# COMPACT_ATOMS: atom_id res chain seq x y z
N MET A 1 21.33 2.41 13.55
CA MET A 1 21.35 3.54 12.61
C MET A 1 20.02 4.26 12.72
N GLN A 2 20.06 5.57 12.58
CA GLN A 2 18.93 6.45 12.83
C GLN A 2 18.44 7.07 11.54
N THR A 3 17.12 7.25 11.43
CA THR A 3 16.51 8.09 10.42
C THR A 3 15.92 9.31 11.11
N LYS A 4 16.39 10.51 10.74
CA LYS A 4 15.96 11.77 11.32
C LYS A 4 15.10 12.55 10.32
N THR A 5 13.98 13.07 10.81
CA THR A 5 13.04 13.91 10.06
C THR A 5 12.72 15.17 10.85
N ASP A 6 12.09 16.17 10.23
CA ASP A 6 11.73 17.42 10.91
C ASP A 6 10.61 17.23 11.92
N ILE A 7 9.69 16.30 11.62
CA ILE A 7 8.65 15.86 12.55
C ILE A 7 8.61 14.34 12.56
N THR A 8 8.51 13.74 13.75
CA THR A 8 8.32 12.30 13.92
C THR A 8 7.04 12.04 14.70
N VAL A 9 6.13 11.28 14.10
CA VAL A 9 4.88 10.83 14.70
C VAL A 9 5.08 9.41 15.25
N PHE A 10 5.40 9.30 16.54
CA PHE A 10 5.59 8.01 17.21
C PHE A 10 4.27 7.25 17.35
N SER A 11 3.19 7.97 17.64
CA SER A 11 1.82 7.47 17.74
C SER A 11 0.85 8.64 17.56
N SER A 12 -0.47 8.39 17.55
CA SER A 12 -1.47 9.46 17.46
C SER A 12 -1.35 10.50 18.58
N ASP A 13 -0.77 10.11 19.72
CA ASP A 13 -0.65 10.92 20.93
C ASP A 13 0.78 11.39 21.22
N LYS A 14 1.76 11.03 20.38
CA LYS A 14 3.18 11.35 20.61
C LYS A 14 3.85 11.83 19.33
N ILE A 15 4.07 13.13 19.25
CA ILE A 15 4.76 13.81 18.15
C ILE A 15 6.00 14.51 18.72
N LYS A 16 7.12 14.46 18.00
CA LYS A 16 8.31 15.24 18.35
C LYS A 16 8.85 15.97 17.12
N LYS A 17 9.32 17.20 17.31
CA LYS A 17 10.06 17.96 16.28
C LYS A 17 11.54 17.59 16.33
N LYS A 18 12.18 17.54 15.15
CA LYS A 18 13.60 17.21 14.93
C LYS A 18 14.07 15.97 15.68
N ALA A 19 13.20 14.96 15.77
CA ALA A 19 13.50 13.72 16.45
C ALA A 19 14.02 12.67 15.44
N ALA A 20 14.91 11.82 15.92
CA ALA A 20 15.30 10.62 15.20
C ALA A 20 14.34 9.48 15.55
N ALA A 21 13.94 8.71 14.54
CA ALA A 21 13.44 7.36 14.70
C ALA A 21 14.60 6.39 14.47
N ASP A 22 14.92 5.58 15.47
CA ASP A 22 15.86 4.47 15.30
C ASP A 22 15.25 3.47 14.33
N LEU A 23 15.85 3.31 13.14
CA LEU A 23 15.38 2.37 12.13
C LEU A 23 16.13 1.05 12.28
N LYS A 24 15.39 -0.04 12.50
CA LYS A 24 15.97 -1.39 12.47
C LYS A 24 16.12 -1.84 11.02
N SER A 25 17.25 -1.50 10.42
CA SER A 25 17.60 -1.90 9.06
C SER A 25 19.01 -2.49 9.00
N GLN A 26 19.10 -3.69 8.43
CA GLN A 26 20.39 -4.29 8.03
C GLN A 26 20.90 -3.75 6.69
N PHE A 27 20.07 -3.01 5.97
CA PHE A 27 20.38 -2.48 4.64
C PHE A 27 20.89 -1.04 4.71
N LEU A 28 20.53 -0.29 5.74
CA LEU A 28 21.00 1.07 5.90
C LEU A 28 22.52 1.06 6.14
N LYS A 29 23.27 1.95 5.48
CA LYS A 29 24.75 2.01 5.59
C LYS A 29 25.21 2.94 6.72
N ASN A 30 24.53 4.08 6.84
CA ASN A 30 24.83 5.17 7.77
C ASN A 30 23.52 5.78 8.26
N ASP A 31 23.59 6.65 9.27
CA ASP A 31 22.44 7.48 9.64
C ASP A 31 21.93 8.30 8.46
N LEU A 32 20.61 8.50 8.41
CA LEU A 32 19.91 9.13 7.31
C LEU A 32 19.14 10.35 7.82
N GLU A 33 19.46 11.53 7.33
CA GLU A 33 18.66 12.73 7.55
C GLU A 33 17.81 13.00 6.31
N ILE A 34 16.49 13.15 6.52
CA ILE A 34 15.53 13.48 5.46
C ILE A 34 14.96 14.85 5.82
N THR A 35 15.41 15.89 5.13
CA THR A 35 14.93 17.26 5.35
C THR A 35 13.56 17.48 4.73
N ASP A 36 12.86 18.53 5.16
CA ASP A 36 11.52 18.94 4.76
C ASP A 36 10.53 17.77 4.83
N SER A 37 10.55 17.04 5.95
CA SER A 37 9.87 15.75 6.04
C SER A 37 9.19 15.43 7.37
N VAL A 38 8.15 14.60 7.27
CA VAL A 38 7.47 13.99 8.41
C VAL A 38 7.61 12.48 8.33
N SER A 39 7.95 11.84 9.46
CA SER A 39 7.95 10.38 9.59
C SER A 39 6.75 9.85 10.38
N TYR A 40 6.21 8.73 9.90
CA TYR A 40 5.04 8.03 10.44
C TYR A 40 5.27 6.51 10.49
N SER A 41 4.42 5.80 11.22
CA SER A 41 4.18 4.38 10.93
C SER A 41 3.46 4.31 9.58
N PRO A 42 3.89 3.48 8.62
CA PRO A 42 3.08 3.20 7.45
C PRO A 42 1.71 2.66 7.85
N ILE A 43 0.71 2.81 6.99
CA ILE A 43 -0.66 2.43 7.33
C ILE A 43 -0.89 0.92 7.13
N ILE A 44 -1.94 0.43 7.77
CA ILE A 44 -2.50 -0.90 7.58
C ILE A 44 -3.82 -0.74 6.84
N ASN A 45 -3.92 -1.33 5.66
CA ASN A 45 -5.17 -1.46 4.94
C ASN A 45 -5.92 -2.69 5.46
N SER A 46 -6.83 -2.48 6.42
CA SER A 46 -7.61 -3.57 7.04
C SER A 46 -8.77 -4.06 6.16
N TYR A 47 -8.93 -3.57 4.93
CA TYR A 47 -9.99 -4.04 4.05
C TYR A 47 -9.65 -3.76 2.59
N ASP A 48 -9.11 -4.76 1.90
CA ASP A 48 -8.89 -4.68 0.45
C ASP A 48 -9.31 -5.98 -0.24
N TYR A 49 -9.61 -5.89 -1.52
CA TYR A 49 -9.68 -7.00 -2.45
C TYR A 49 -8.52 -6.83 -3.42
N LEU A 50 -7.42 -7.55 -3.22
CA LEU A 50 -6.20 -7.30 -4.02
C LEU A 50 -6.45 -7.49 -5.51
N ILE A 51 -7.33 -8.42 -5.89
CA ILE A 51 -7.73 -8.66 -7.28
C ILE A 51 -8.81 -7.70 -7.81
N GLY A 52 -9.31 -6.79 -6.98
CA GLY A 52 -10.39 -5.85 -7.26
C GLY A 52 -9.93 -4.47 -7.74
N SER A 53 -8.62 -4.28 -8.00
CA SER A 53 -8.03 -2.99 -8.36
C SER A 53 -8.28 -2.57 -9.82
N TRP A 54 -9.33 -3.08 -10.46
CA TRP A 54 -9.60 -2.84 -11.87
C TRP A 54 -10.32 -1.51 -12.11
N VAL A 55 -10.00 -0.84 -13.22
CA VAL A 55 -10.58 0.45 -13.62
C VAL A 55 -10.94 0.47 -15.12
N PRO A 56 -11.93 1.26 -15.56
CA PRO A 56 -12.85 2.07 -14.75
C PRO A 56 -13.75 1.20 -13.87
N ARG A 57 -14.44 1.81 -12.90
CA ARG A 57 -15.41 1.10 -12.05
C ARG A 57 -16.47 0.43 -12.93
N SER A 58 -16.89 -0.76 -12.54
CA SER A 58 -17.91 -1.51 -13.26
C SER A 58 -19.31 -0.98 -12.97
N GLY A 59 -20.14 -0.89 -14.01
CA GLY A 59 -21.48 -0.33 -13.96
C GLY A 59 -21.52 1.13 -14.43
N ASN A 60 -22.61 1.50 -15.09
CA ASN A 60 -22.80 2.82 -15.71
C ASN A 60 -23.82 3.69 -14.97
N ASN A 61 -24.66 3.11 -14.09
CA ASN A 61 -25.82 3.79 -13.51
C ASN A 61 -25.93 3.70 -11.97
N PRO A 62 -24.95 4.23 -11.20
CA PRO A 62 -25.13 4.38 -9.77
C PRO A 62 -26.14 5.51 -9.44
N PRO A 63 -26.85 5.47 -8.29
CA PRO A 63 -26.83 4.43 -7.27
C PRO A 63 -27.75 3.24 -7.63
N PHE A 64 -27.31 2.04 -7.28
CA PHE A 64 -28.10 0.82 -7.43
C PHE A 64 -28.99 0.62 -6.21
N GLN A 65 -30.25 0.20 -6.43
CA GLN A 65 -31.20 -0.04 -5.35
C GLN A 65 -30.78 -1.21 -4.45
N THR A 66 -30.21 -2.26 -5.06
CA THR A 66 -29.74 -3.47 -4.38
C THR A 66 -28.47 -4.01 -5.04
N THR A 67 -27.71 -4.81 -4.28
CA THR A 67 -26.42 -5.37 -4.75
C THR A 67 -26.60 -6.36 -5.89
N ASP A 68 -27.70 -7.11 -5.95
CA ASP A 68 -27.98 -8.06 -7.04
C ASP A 68 -28.12 -7.37 -8.40
N ILE A 69 -28.82 -6.23 -8.46
CA ILE A 69 -28.94 -5.42 -9.68
C ILE A 69 -27.55 -4.96 -10.15
N TRP A 70 -26.73 -4.46 -9.21
CA TRP A 70 -25.35 -4.08 -9.52
C TRP A 70 -24.51 -5.26 -10.00
N VAL A 71 -24.63 -6.43 -9.37
CA VAL A 71 -23.86 -7.63 -9.74
C VAL A 71 -24.22 -8.09 -11.16
N GLU A 72 -25.50 -8.11 -11.53
CA GLU A 72 -25.91 -8.52 -12.87
C GLU A 72 -25.46 -7.52 -13.95
N GLU A 73 -25.52 -6.21 -13.69
CA GLU A 73 -24.99 -5.20 -14.61
C GLU A 73 -23.46 -5.29 -14.71
N MET A 74 -22.77 -5.44 -13.58
CA MET A 74 -21.31 -5.57 -13.51
C MET A 74 -20.82 -6.68 -14.46
N LYS A 75 -21.50 -7.83 -14.49
CA LYS A 75 -21.11 -8.99 -15.30
C LYS A 75 -21.00 -8.71 -16.79
N THR A 76 -21.70 -7.70 -17.29
CA THR A 76 -21.70 -7.32 -18.71
C THR A 76 -20.84 -6.09 -19.01
N SER A 77 -20.33 -5.41 -17.97
CA SER A 77 -19.48 -4.23 -18.13
C SER A 77 -18.13 -4.55 -18.80
N ALA A 78 -17.62 -3.60 -19.58
CA ALA A 78 -16.33 -3.74 -20.27
C ALA A 78 -15.17 -4.02 -19.29
N SER A 79 -15.16 -3.36 -18.13
CA SER A 79 -14.17 -3.56 -17.07
C SER A 79 -14.17 -5.00 -16.55
N TYR A 80 -15.34 -5.54 -16.22
CA TYR A 80 -15.48 -6.90 -15.74
C TYR A 80 -15.05 -7.93 -16.79
N LEU A 81 -15.49 -7.75 -18.03
CA LEU A 81 -15.14 -8.64 -19.15
C LEU A 81 -13.63 -8.61 -19.44
N ALA A 82 -13.00 -7.43 -19.44
CA ALA A 82 -11.56 -7.29 -19.63
C ALA A 82 -10.77 -7.98 -18.50
N ARG A 83 -11.11 -7.70 -17.23
CA ARG A 83 -10.47 -8.33 -16.08
C ARG A 83 -10.59 -9.86 -16.13
N ASN A 84 -11.72 -10.38 -16.57
CA ASN A 84 -11.96 -11.82 -16.66
C ASN A 84 -11.17 -12.52 -17.78
N LYS A 85 -10.62 -11.80 -18.76
CA LYS A 85 -9.65 -12.38 -19.71
C LYS A 85 -8.36 -12.82 -19.01
N ILE A 86 -8.01 -12.15 -17.91
CA ILE A 86 -6.82 -12.44 -17.11
C ILE A 86 -7.11 -13.61 -16.20
N TRP A 87 -8.10 -13.47 -15.33
CA TRP A 87 -8.53 -14.57 -14.48
C TRP A 87 -10.03 -14.53 -14.29
N LYS A 88 -10.68 -15.65 -14.60
CA LYS A 88 -12.05 -15.93 -14.22
C LYS A 88 -12.02 -16.87 -13.03
N TYR A 89 -12.96 -16.68 -12.11
CA TYR A 89 -13.15 -17.57 -10.98
C TYR A 89 -13.09 -19.04 -11.43
N ASN A 90 -12.14 -19.77 -10.85
CA ASN A 90 -12.11 -21.22 -10.88
C ASN A 90 -12.31 -21.71 -9.44
N SER A 91 -12.95 -22.86 -9.27
CA SER A 91 -13.31 -23.42 -7.95
C SER A 91 -12.13 -23.61 -6.98
N SER A 92 -10.88 -23.48 -7.44
CA SER A 92 -9.69 -23.63 -6.61
C SER A 92 -9.37 -22.41 -5.75
N TRP A 93 -9.82 -21.21 -6.13
CA TRP A 93 -9.45 -19.93 -5.50
C TRP A 93 -7.94 -19.69 -5.34
N ASP A 94 -7.07 -20.47 -6.00
CA ASP A 94 -5.62 -20.38 -5.83
C ASP A 94 -5.03 -19.27 -6.70
N LEU A 95 -4.78 -18.11 -6.08
CA LEU A 95 -4.27 -16.91 -6.75
C LEU A 95 -2.78 -17.01 -7.11
N THR A 96 -2.08 -18.06 -6.67
CA THR A 96 -0.68 -18.34 -7.07
C THR A 96 -0.61 -19.05 -8.42
N LYS A 97 -1.73 -19.60 -8.90
CA LYS A 97 -1.77 -20.41 -10.12
C LYS A 97 -2.30 -19.65 -11.33
N GLY A 98 -1.83 -20.09 -12.51
CA GLY A 98 -2.27 -19.56 -13.79
C GLY A 98 -2.01 -18.06 -13.91
N ARG A 99 -3.05 -17.32 -14.31
CA ARG A 99 -2.98 -15.89 -14.62
C ARG A 99 -3.54 -14.99 -13.50
N ALA A 100 -3.81 -15.54 -12.31
CA ALA A 100 -4.37 -14.76 -11.20
C ALA A 100 -3.33 -13.83 -10.54
N ASN A 101 -2.07 -14.29 -10.43
CA ASN A 101 -1.03 -13.61 -9.69
C ASN A 101 -0.81 -12.13 -10.11
N PRO A 102 -0.80 -11.76 -11.41
CA PRO A 102 -0.72 -10.36 -11.82
C PRO A 102 -1.80 -9.45 -11.19
N LEU A 103 -3.02 -9.97 -10.97
CA LEU A 103 -4.10 -9.17 -10.36
C LEU A 103 -3.81 -8.85 -8.90
N SER A 104 -3.34 -9.83 -8.12
CA SER A 104 -2.97 -9.59 -6.72
C SER A 104 -1.74 -8.69 -6.61
N ASN A 105 -0.73 -8.88 -7.47
CA ASN A 105 0.45 -8.01 -7.52
C ASN A 105 0.05 -6.55 -7.78
N LEU A 106 -0.86 -6.32 -8.74
CA LEU A 106 -1.38 -4.99 -9.05
C LEU A 106 -2.04 -4.33 -7.82
N GLY A 107 -2.87 -5.09 -7.09
CA GLY A 107 -3.45 -4.61 -5.82
C GLY A 107 -2.41 -4.33 -4.74
N VAL A 108 -1.33 -5.11 -4.67
CA VAL A 108 -0.22 -4.85 -3.75
C VAL A 108 0.52 -3.56 -4.11
N TYR A 109 0.82 -3.33 -5.39
CA TYR A 109 1.48 -2.09 -5.80
C TYR A 109 0.62 -0.85 -5.58
N LYS A 110 -0.71 -0.94 -5.80
CA LYS A 110 -1.67 0.09 -5.38
C LYS A 110 -1.47 0.42 -3.89
N ASN A 111 -1.38 -0.58 -3.03
CA ASN A 111 -1.18 -0.37 -1.58
C ASN A 111 0.19 0.25 -1.25
N ILE A 112 1.27 -0.17 -1.93
CA ILE A 112 2.61 0.40 -1.73
C ILE A 112 2.65 1.88 -2.10
N PHE A 113 2.07 2.24 -3.25
CA PHE A 113 2.00 3.62 -3.69
C PHE A 113 1.08 4.49 -2.83
N TRP A 114 0.14 3.86 -2.10
CA TRP A 114 -0.64 4.47 -1.02
C TRP A 114 -0.07 4.14 0.38
N TYR A 115 1.26 4.02 0.48
CA TYR A 115 2.05 3.94 1.72
C TYR A 115 1.59 2.90 2.76
N SER A 116 0.94 1.84 2.29
CA SER A 116 0.46 0.73 3.12
C SER A 116 1.52 -0.37 3.20
N MET A 117 1.80 -0.84 4.42
CA MET A 117 2.79 -1.90 4.66
C MET A 117 2.18 -3.26 5.01
N ALA A 118 0.88 -3.26 5.28
CA ALA A 118 0.13 -4.47 5.58
C ALA A 118 -1.29 -4.35 5.02
N VAL A 119 -1.79 -5.46 4.49
CA VAL A 119 -3.12 -5.55 3.87
C VAL A 119 -3.84 -6.78 4.38
N GLN A 120 -5.09 -6.61 4.78
CA GLN A 120 -6.04 -7.69 4.99
C GLN A 120 -6.83 -7.90 3.69
N ASP A 121 -6.38 -8.89 2.92
CA ASP A 121 -7.02 -9.31 1.68
C ASP A 121 -8.29 -10.11 2.00
N GLN A 122 -9.44 -9.63 1.53
CA GLN A 122 -10.76 -10.24 1.79
C GLN A 122 -11.05 -11.46 0.90
N GLU A 123 -10.12 -11.80 0.00
CA GLU A 123 -10.19 -13.03 -0.78
C GLU A 123 -10.22 -14.28 0.12
N PRO A 124 -10.81 -15.39 -0.36
CA PRO A 124 -10.77 -16.65 0.36
C PRO A 124 -9.34 -17.05 0.74
N LYS A 125 -9.20 -17.78 1.84
CA LYS A 125 -7.90 -18.16 2.40
C LYS A 125 -7.01 -18.81 1.34
N GLN A 126 -5.84 -18.23 1.14
CA GLN A 126 -4.84 -18.68 0.18
C GLN A 126 -3.83 -19.66 0.81
N ASN A 127 -2.98 -20.24 -0.02
CA ASN A 127 -1.83 -21.02 0.43
C ASN A 127 -0.74 -20.12 1.05
N GLN A 128 0.23 -20.72 1.73
CA GLN A 128 1.29 -19.96 2.42
C GLN A 128 2.20 -19.18 1.45
N GLU A 129 2.41 -19.71 0.24
CA GLU A 129 3.22 -19.10 -0.81
C GLU A 129 2.65 -17.73 -1.20
N TYR A 130 1.32 -17.62 -1.35
CA TYR A 130 0.64 -16.35 -1.60
C TYR A 130 1.05 -15.28 -0.59
N TYR A 131 0.87 -15.57 0.70
CA TYR A 131 1.13 -14.61 1.78
C TYR A 131 2.61 -14.23 1.94
N GLN A 132 3.52 -15.00 1.33
CA GLN A 132 4.97 -14.78 1.37
C GLN A 132 5.53 -14.17 0.09
N SER A 133 4.72 -14.09 -0.99
CA SER A 133 5.18 -13.67 -2.31
C SER A 133 5.32 -12.14 -2.48
N PHE A 134 4.80 -11.35 -1.53
CA PHE A 134 4.68 -9.91 -1.68
C PHE A 134 5.73 -9.11 -0.88
N PRO A 135 6.10 -7.90 -1.34
CA PRO A 135 7.07 -7.03 -0.66
C PRO A 135 6.51 -6.33 0.59
N ILE A 136 5.23 -6.51 0.89
CA ILE A 136 4.53 -6.03 2.10
C ILE A 136 3.78 -7.18 2.77
N LYS A 137 3.27 -6.97 3.98
CA LYS A 137 2.57 -8.02 4.71
C LYS A 137 1.15 -8.24 4.17
N ILE A 138 0.87 -9.42 3.61
CA ILE A 138 -0.51 -9.88 3.47
C ILE A 138 -0.89 -10.70 4.70
N ILE A 139 -1.99 -10.32 5.35
CA ILE A 139 -2.37 -10.86 6.66
C ILE A 139 -3.10 -12.19 6.46
N ALA A 140 -2.41 -13.30 6.75
CA ALA A 140 -2.94 -14.65 6.58
C ALA A 140 -3.94 -15.10 7.66
N LYS A 141 -3.88 -14.48 8.85
CA LYS A 141 -4.75 -14.81 9.99
C LYS A 141 -5.89 -13.83 10.04
N TYR A 142 -7.09 -14.32 10.36
CA TYR A 142 -8.31 -13.51 10.39
C TYR A 142 -8.58 -12.83 9.03
N PRO A 143 -8.64 -13.55 7.90
CA PRO A 143 -8.65 -12.94 6.55
C PRO A 143 -9.89 -12.09 6.26
N GLN A 144 -11.01 -12.33 6.95
CA GLN A 144 -12.24 -11.58 6.76
C GLN A 144 -12.57 -10.70 7.95
N CYS A 145 -12.80 -9.41 7.68
CA CYS A 145 -13.31 -8.44 8.65
C CYS A 145 -14.62 -7.88 8.11
N HIS A 146 -15.74 -8.54 8.43
CA HIS A 146 -17.06 -8.00 8.14
C HIS A 146 -17.53 -7.14 9.30
N SER A 147 -17.90 -5.91 9.00
CA SER A 147 -18.65 -5.07 9.94
C SER A 147 -20.03 -5.69 10.12
N LEU A 148 -20.32 -6.19 11.32
CA LEU A 148 -21.70 -6.33 11.79
C LEU A 148 -22.14 -4.91 12.16
N SER A 149 -22.84 -4.19 11.28
CA SER A 149 -23.29 -2.84 11.63
C SER A 149 -24.33 -2.90 12.77
N LEU A 150 -24.60 -1.84 13.51
CA LEU A 150 -25.46 -0.74 13.06
C LEU A 150 -25.10 0.63 13.71
N GLY A 151 -23.89 1.13 13.46
CA GLY A 151 -23.52 2.51 13.85
C GLY A 151 -22.17 3.00 13.31
N ASN A 152 -21.62 2.34 12.30
CA ASN A 152 -20.21 2.37 11.98
C ASN A 152 -19.95 3.49 10.98
N TRP A 153 -19.71 4.71 11.48
CA TRP A 153 -18.96 5.68 10.72
C TRP A 153 -17.53 5.14 10.54
N TRP A 154 -17.26 4.61 9.34
CA TRP A 154 -15.92 4.27 8.87
C TRP A 154 -15.14 5.54 8.51
N GLY A 155 -15.02 6.45 9.47
CA GLY A 155 -14.33 7.71 9.31
C GLY A 155 -14.06 8.32 10.68
N GLY A 156 -12.78 8.61 10.95
CA GLY A 156 -12.43 9.50 12.05
C GLY A 156 -13.01 10.89 11.75
N LYS A 157 -13.46 11.60 12.78
CA LYS A 157 -13.94 12.99 12.64
C LYS A 157 -12.77 13.94 12.39
N THR A 158 -11.55 13.52 12.74
CA THR A 158 -10.31 14.26 12.57
C THR A 158 -9.25 13.43 11.85
N ALA A 159 -8.28 14.11 11.20
CA ALA A 159 -7.15 13.43 10.55
C ALA A 159 -6.33 12.57 11.54
N LYS A 160 -6.20 13.03 12.79
CA LYS A 160 -5.56 12.26 13.89
C LYS A 160 -6.30 10.96 14.19
N GLU A 161 -7.62 11.00 14.27
CA GLU A 161 -8.44 9.79 14.49
C GLU A 161 -8.33 8.83 13.31
N ILE A 162 -8.35 9.33 12.07
CA ILE A 162 -8.14 8.51 10.86
C ILE A 162 -6.77 7.83 10.92
N TYR A 163 -5.70 8.57 11.23
CA TYR A 163 -4.36 8.01 11.42
C TYR A 163 -4.36 6.91 12.47
N LYS A 164 -4.96 7.13 13.64
CA LYS A 164 -5.06 6.13 14.72
C LYS A 164 -5.83 4.89 14.26
N MET A 165 -6.89 5.07 13.46
CA MET A 165 -7.70 3.98 12.92
C MET A 165 -6.90 3.08 11.98
N CYS A 166 -6.15 3.66 11.04
CA CYS A 166 -5.35 2.91 10.07
C CYS A 166 -3.95 2.50 10.57
N THR A 167 -3.62 2.76 11.83
CA THR A 167 -2.36 2.33 12.45
C THR A 167 -2.60 1.56 13.76
N GLU A 168 -2.69 2.23 14.89
CA GLU A 168 -2.77 1.62 16.22
C GLU A 168 -3.99 0.70 16.39
N ASN A 169 -5.17 1.17 15.96
CA ASN A 169 -6.40 0.39 16.10
C ASN A 169 -6.41 -0.80 15.14
N ALA A 170 -6.00 -0.61 13.89
CA ALA A 170 -5.87 -1.70 12.92
C ALA A 170 -4.87 -2.76 13.40
N ALA A 171 -3.70 -2.36 13.89
CA ALA A 171 -2.71 -3.28 14.44
C ALA A 171 -3.28 -4.10 15.60
N LYS A 172 -4.01 -3.44 16.51
CA LYS A 172 -4.68 -4.11 17.64
C LYS A 172 -5.78 -5.07 17.17
N ALA A 173 -6.66 -4.62 16.27
CA ALA A 173 -7.79 -5.41 15.79
C ALA A 173 -7.35 -6.66 15.01
N LEU A 174 -6.24 -6.56 14.28
CA LEU A 174 -5.68 -7.64 13.46
C LEU A 174 -4.61 -8.46 14.19
N PHE A 175 -4.46 -8.26 15.51
CA PHE A 175 -3.48 -8.94 16.36
C PHE A 175 -2.04 -8.86 15.81
N LEU A 176 -1.70 -7.74 15.18
CA LEU A 176 -0.35 -7.47 14.70
C LEU A 176 0.53 -6.96 15.84
N PRO A 177 1.86 -7.18 15.78
CA PRO A 177 2.78 -6.57 16.72
C PRO A 177 2.61 -5.04 16.78
N PRO A 178 2.81 -4.39 17.94
CA PRO A 178 2.68 -2.94 18.08
C PRO A 178 3.54 -2.12 17.10
N THR A 179 4.63 -2.69 16.58
CA THR A 179 5.48 -2.08 15.56
C THR A 179 4.77 -1.83 14.23
N PHE A 180 3.60 -2.44 13.98
CA PHE A 180 2.78 -2.17 12.80
C PHE A 180 1.86 -0.93 12.96
N GLY A 181 1.70 -0.41 14.17
CA GLY A 181 0.83 0.75 14.43
C GLY A 181 1.55 1.96 15.03
N LYS A 182 2.84 1.83 15.33
CA LYS A 182 3.63 2.84 16.04
C LYS A 182 5.06 2.86 15.51
N LEU A 183 5.62 4.06 15.39
CA LEU A 183 7.07 4.18 15.36
C LEU A 183 7.58 3.98 16.78
N THR A 184 8.46 3.01 16.93
CA THR A 184 9.16 2.69 18.17
C THR A 184 10.65 2.98 17.98
N ASN A 185 11.41 2.99 19.07
CA ASN A 185 12.86 2.90 18.94
C ASN A 185 13.18 1.53 18.34
N ASN A 186 13.94 1.48 17.26
CA ASN A 186 14.19 0.31 16.42
C ASN A 186 12.97 -0.13 15.59
N ALA A 187 12.22 0.83 15.06
CA ALA A 187 11.10 0.57 14.17
C ALA A 187 11.59 -0.20 12.92
N PRO A 188 10.98 -1.36 12.59
CA PRO A 188 11.28 -2.07 11.35
C PRO A 188 10.55 -1.47 10.14
N HIS A 189 9.59 -0.58 10.36
CA HIS A 189 8.80 0.07 9.33
C HIS A 189 8.82 1.57 9.51
N LEU A 190 8.88 2.32 8.41
CA LEU A 190 8.91 3.77 8.43
C LEU A 190 8.35 4.32 7.13
N LEU A 191 7.49 5.32 7.24
CA LEU A 191 7.06 6.15 6.13
C LEU A 191 7.63 7.55 6.38
N ALA A 192 8.39 8.10 5.44
CA ALA A 192 8.79 9.49 5.40
C ALA A 192 8.15 10.18 4.18
N THR A 193 7.54 11.32 4.42
CA THR A 193 6.82 12.10 3.39
C THR A 193 7.31 13.53 3.40
N ARG A 194 7.05 14.29 2.34
CA ARG A 194 7.25 15.73 2.33
C ARG A 194 6.35 16.39 3.37
N GLN A 195 6.87 17.40 4.05
CA GLN A 195 6.09 18.25 4.96
C GLN A 195 5.46 19.41 4.18
N LEU A 196 4.24 19.21 3.67
CA LEU A 196 3.44 20.23 3.00
C LEU A 196 2.61 21.07 4.00
N TYR A 197 2.24 20.47 5.13
CA TYR A 197 1.40 21.09 6.15
C TYR A 197 2.05 21.03 7.54
N SER A 198 1.69 21.97 8.42
CA SER A 198 2.20 22.05 9.79
C SER A 198 1.64 20.97 10.72
N ASP A 199 0.36 20.63 10.56
CA ASP A 199 -0.25 19.49 11.23
C ASP A 199 0.16 18.21 10.50
N PRO A 200 0.92 17.30 11.14
CA PRO A 200 1.40 16.09 10.48
C PRO A 200 0.28 15.12 10.11
N PHE A 201 -0.86 15.12 10.81
CA PHE A 201 -1.97 14.23 10.45
C PHE A 201 -2.72 14.76 9.23
N VAL A 202 -2.93 16.08 9.15
CA VAL A 202 -3.48 16.72 7.94
C VAL A 202 -2.52 16.56 6.76
N ASN A 203 -1.21 16.66 7.00
CA ASN A 203 -0.20 16.39 5.98
C ASN A 203 -0.39 15.02 5.34
N LEU A 204 -0.56 13.97 6.16
CA LEU A 204 -0.72 12.60 5.66
C LEU A 204 -1.98 12.39 4.81
N THR A 205 -3.07 13.14 5.05
CA THR A 205 -4.31 13.02 4.27
C THR A 205 -4.32 13.82 2.96
N LYS A 206 -3.28 14.62 2.73
CA LYS A 206 -3.16 15.55 1.59
C LYS A 206 -1.97 15.29 0.68
N ILE A 207 -1.02 14.48 1.12
CA ILE A 207 0.11 14.08 0.28
C ILE A 207 -0.36 13.20 -0.87
N GLU A 208 0.32 13.34 -2.00
CA GLU A 208 0.18 12.44 -3.14
C GLU A 208 1.33 11.42 -3.15
N GLN A 209 1.26 10.45 -4.06
CA GLN A 209 2.29 9.41 -4.21
C GLN A 209 3.70 10.02 -4.39
N ASN A 210 3.77 11.14 -5.11
CA ASN A 210 5.02 11.85 -5.37
C ASN A 210 5.62 12.57 -4.15
N ASP A 211 4.84 12.78 -3.09
CA ASP A 211 5.34 13.35 -1.83
C ASP A 211 5.92 12.29 -0.89
N ILE A 212 5.79 11.00 -1.22
CA ILE A 212 6.43 9.93 -0.48
C ILE A 212 7.93 9.97 -0.80
N LYS A 213 8.72 10.29 0.22
CA LYS A 213 10.18 10.33 0.14
C LYS A 213 10.77 8.94 0.34
N LEU A 214 10.27 8.19 1.33
CA LEU A 214 10.77 6.86 1.64
C LEU A 214 9.73 6.02 2.37
N LEU A 215 9.50 4.81 1.89
CA LEU A 215 8.73 3.77 2.55
C LEU A 215 9.63 2.57 2.82
N VAL A 216 9.69 2.17 4.09
CA VAL A 216 10.52 1.06 4.58
C VAL A 216 9.62 -0.01 5.19
N TYR A 217 9.85 -1.26 4.80
CA TYR A 217 9.22 -2.44 5.39
C TYR A 217 10.28 -3.47 5.81
N ASN A 218 10.26 -3.89 7.08
CA ASN A 218 11.27 -4.78 7.68
C ASN A 218 12.71 -4.32 7.42
N GLY A 219 12.95 -3.02 7.58
CA GLY A 219 14.23 -2.38 7.34
C GLY A 219 14.63 -2.24 5.87
N LYS A 220 13.86 -2.81 4.93
CA LYS A 220 14.15 -2.70 3.50
C LYS A 220 13.40 -1.50 2.89
N PRO A 221 14.06 -0.61 2.12
CA PRO A 221 13.34 0.40 1.37
C PRO A 221 12.53 -0.28 0.27
N ILE A 222 11.22 -0.03 0.21
CA ILE A 222 10.30 -0.64 -0.77
C ILE A 222 9.73 0.35 -1.77
N PHE A 223 9.71 1.64 -1.47
CA PHE A 223 9.31 2.71 -2.38
C PHE A 223 9.92 4.04 -1.94
N GLY A 224 10.24 4.94 -2.88
CA GLY A 224 10.67 6.31 -2.55
C GLY A 224 11.70 6.90 -3.51
N ASP A 225 12.29 8.01 -3.10
CA ASP A 225 13.23 8.81 -3.89
C ASP A 225 14.57 8.08 -4.08
N VAL A 226 15.06 8.04 -5.32
CA VAL A 226 16.30 7.33 -5.68
C VAL A 226 17.53 7.87 -4.94
N ASN A 227 17.57 9.16 -4.64
CA ASN A 227 18.64 9.79 -3.87
C ASN A 227 18.76 9.21 -2.44
N LEU A 228 17.64 8.86 -1.79
CA LEU A 228 17.63 8.27 -0.45
C LEU A 228 18.05 6.79 -0.47
N LEU A 229 17.82 6.06 -1.57
CA LEU A 229 18.26 4.68 -1.69
C LEU A 229 19.78 4.53 -1.76
N LYS A 230 20.53 5.59 -2.09
CA LYS A 230 22.01 5.57 -2.07
C LYS A 230 22.56 5.22 -0.68
N SER A 231 21.84 5.61 0.36
CA SER A 231 22.15 5.31 1.77
C SER A 231 21.91 3.86 2.15
N TYR A 232 21.31 3.04 1.27
CA TYR A 232 21.05 1.63 1.48
C TYR A 232 21.99 0.73 0.65
N GLN A 233 22.37 -0.42 1.22
CA GLN A 233 23.06 -1.51 0.57
C GLN A 233 22.02 -2.44 -0.05
N ILE A 234 21.57 -2.07 -1.24
CA ILE A 234 20.57 -2.82 -2.01
C ILE A 234 21.13 -3.33 -3.33
N ARG A 235 20.51 -4.37 -3.87
CA ARG A 235 20.76 -4.83 -5.25
C ARG A 235 19.84 -4.07 -6.18
N LYS A 236 20.39 -3.18 -7.03
CA LYS A 236 19.61 -2.37 -7.98
C LYS A 236 18.70 -3.21 -8.88
N ALA A 237 19.13 -4.42 -9.27
CA ALA A 237 18.34 -5.33 -10.10
C ALA A 237 17.03 -5.82 -9.46
N ASN A 238 16.82 -5.57 -8.16
CA ASN A 238 15.57 -5.90 -7.47
C ASN A 238 14.60 -4.71 -7.42
N TYR A 239 14.90 -3.61 -8.10
CA TYR A 239 14.11 -2.38 -8.06
C TYR A 239 13.81 -1.92 -9.48
N TYR A 240 12.59 -1.43 -9.66
CA TYR A 240 12.21 -0.67 -10.84
C TYR A 240 12.40 0.83 -10.56
N PHE A 241 13.07 1.52 -11.48
CA PHE A 241 13.40 2.95 -11.40
C PHE A 241 12.61 3.70 -12.47
N PHE A 242 12.01 4.83 -12.10
CA PHE A 242 11.16 5.61 -12.99
C PHE A 242 11.12 7.08 -12.56
N SER A 243 10.65 7.95 -13.44
CA SER A 243 10.56 9.39 -13.20
C SER A 243 9.10 9.82 -13.22
N VAL A 244 8.68 10.65 -12.25
CA VAL A 244 7.34 11.27 -12.22
C VAL A 244 7.50 12.72 -11.77
N ASP A 245 6.94 13.68 -12.52
CA ASP A 245 7.07 15.12 -12.26
C ASP A 245 8.53 15.57 -12.01
N ASN A 246 9.47 15.09 -12.82
CA ASN A 246 10.92 15.32 -12.68
C ASN A 246 11.55 14.81 -11.36
N GLN A 247 10.88 13.90 -10.66
CA GLN A 247 11.43 13.21 -9.49
C GLN A 247 11.76 11.76 -9.83
N GLU A 248 13.01 11.39 -9.58
CA GLU A 248 13.47 10.01 -9.70
C GLU A 248 12.96 9.18 -8.52
N LYS A 249 12.08 8.23 -8.81
CA LYS A 249 11.49 7.28 -7.86
C LYS A 249 11.97 5.87 -8.16
N CYS A 250 11.80 5.00 -7.16
CA CYS A 250 11.93 3.58 -7.36
C CYS A 250 11.01 2.80 -6.44
N VAL A 251 10.71 1.58 -6.84
CA VAL A 251 9.89 0.63 -6.11
C VAL A 251 10.60 -0.71 -6.11
N TYR A 252 10.47 -1.45 -5.00
CA TYR A 252 11.01 -2.80 -4.91
C TYR A 252 10.17 -3.75 -5.76
N ASP A 253 10.86 -4.65 -6.44
CA ASP A 253 10.32 -5.54 -7.48
C ASP A 253 9.84 -4.78 -8.73
N HIS A 254 9.23 -5.48 -9.67
CA HIS A 254 8.99 -5.03 -11.04
C HIS A 254 7.49 -4.95 -11.37
N PRO A 255 6.80 -3.86 -10.97
CA PRO A 255 5.40 -3.67 -11.30
C PRO A 255 5.15 -3.50 -12.81
N GLU A 256 6.14 -2.98 -13.56
CA GLU A 256 6.08 -2.86 -15.02
C GLU A 256 5.91 -4.24 -15.68
N LYS A 257 6.60 -5.27 -15.17
CA LYS A 257 6.42 -6.65 -15.64
C LYS A 257 5.04 -7.22 -15.32
N THR A 258 4.38 -6.68 -14.29
CA THR A 258 3.00 -7.05 -13.97
C THR A 258 2.05 -6.43 -14.98
N THR A 259 2.23 -5.16 -15.34
CA THR A 259 1.41 -4.49 -16.36
C THR A 259 1.66 -5.04 -17.75
N ASP A 260 2.90 -5.34 -18.13
CA ASP A 260 3.23 -5.93 -19.43
C ASP A 260 2.49 -7.25 -19.68
N LYS A 261 2.45 -8.13 -18.65
CA LYS A 261 1.69 -9.39 -18.71
C LYS A 261 0.19 -9.16 -18.84
N ILE A 262 -0.33 -8.13 -18.19
CA ILE A 262 -1.74 -7.76 -18.29
C ILE A 262 -2.04 -7.30 -19.71
N ASP A 263 -1.21 -6.42 -20.26
CA ASP A 263 -1.38 -5.85 -21.59
C ASP A 263 -1.27 -6.91 -22.68
N GLU A 264 -0.33 -7.85 -22.54
CA GLU A 264 -0.18 -9.02 -23.42
C GLU A 264 -1.47 -9.85 -23.47
N ILE A 265 -2.09 -10.12 -22.31
CA ILE A 265 -3.34 -10.89 -22.23
C ILE A 265 -4.52 -10.11 -22.82
N LEU A 266 -4.56 -8.80 -22.61
CA LEU A 266 -5.65 -7.95 -23.06
C LEU A 266 -5.58 -7.63 -24.56
N GLY A 267 -4.37 -7.62 -25.13
CA GLY A 267 -4.09 -7.19 -26.49
C GLY A 267 -4.04 -5.67 -26.67
N TYR A 268 -3.95 -4.92 -25.57
CA TYR A 268 -3.84 -3.45 -25.56
C TYR A 268 -3.22 -2.97 -24.25
N GLN A 269 -2.64 -1.77 -24.26
CA GLN A 269 -2.07 -1.14 -23.07
C GLN A 269 -3.18 -0.68 -22.11
N LYS A 270 -3.21 -1.21 -20.89
CA LYS A 270 -4.20 -0.87 -19.87
C LYS A 270 -3.66 0.19 -18.93
N ASP A 271 -4.30 1.36 -18.95
CA ASP A 271 -4.01 2.41 -17.97
C ASP A 271 -4.58 2.07 -16.58
N PHE A 272 -3.74 2.28 -15.56
CA PHE A 272 -4.04 2.12 -14.14
C PHE A 272 -3.62 3.40 -13.41
N PRO A 273 -4.53 4.37 -13.18
CA PRO A 273 -4.20 5.71 -12.69
C PRO A 273 -3.53 5.77 -11.31
N TYR A 274 -3.57 4.67 -10.56
CA TYR A 274 -2.91 4.56 -9.26
C TYR A 274 -1.47 4.05 -9.36
N LEU A 275 -0.99 3.64 -10.54
CA LEU A 275 0.40 3.29 -10.79
C LEU A 275 1.12 4.52 -11.33
N THR A 276 1.96 5.12 -10.50
CA THR A 276 2.62 6.41 -10.80
C THR A 276 3.59 6.37 -11.97
N TYR A 277 4.15 5.21 -12.30
CA TYR A 277 5.19 5.09 -13.32
C TYR A 277 4.68 5.05 -14.78
N HIS A 278 3.36 5.18 -14.97
CA HIS A 278 2.71 5.31 -16.28
C HIS A 278 2.22 6.75 -16.56
N ALA A 279 2.44 7.68 -15.62
CA ALA A 279 2.00 9.08 -15.72
C ALA A 279 3.03 9.99 -16.42
#